data_AF-A0A1A0W904-F1
#
_entry.id   AF-A0A1A0W904-F1
#
_cell.length_a   1.000
_cell.length_b   1.000
_cell.length_c   1.000
_cell.angle_alpha   90.00
_cell.angle_beta   90.00
_cell.angle_gamma   90.00
#
_symmetry.space_group_name_H-M   'P 1'
#
loop_
_entity.id
_entity.type
_entity.pdbx_description
1 polymer ?
#
loop_
_entity_poly.entity_id
_entity_poly.type
_entity_poly.pdbx_seq_one_letter_code
_entity_poly.pdbx_strand_id
1 'polypeptide(L)'
;MTRFAGWVLLVLTGCAVLGLLYGMSFPGEPSDAFYIGALALVPLFIIWCGVGIALRGRAGRRDRAVMLASPALVIVGIGLACTNVPLQLHWRVAQSAFEADLTAFESDETFGHQPHRIAGYTVEDISRRTDNFIDFSRRDDMNGSDGFTYSVDGSAPQTVHHVASDYVMASVKRLGPHWFAVQSYHTMN
;
A
#
# COMPACT_ATOMS: atom_id res chain seq x y z
N MET A 1 -8.46 -29.64 21.70
CA MET A 1 -7.29 -28.76 21.50
C MET A 1 -7.03 -28.42 20.04
N THR A 2 -7.14 -29.36 19.10
CA THR A 2 -6.86 -29.15 17.66
C THR A 2 -7.75 -28.10 16.97
N ARG A 3 -9.02 -28.00 17.35
CA ARG A 3 -9.92 -26.95 16.84
C ARG A 3 -9.44 -25.54 17.13
N PHE A 4 -9.04 -25.28 18.38
CA PHE A 4 -8.50 -23.97 18.76
C PHE A 4 -7.23 -23.64 17.97
N ALA A 5 -6.34 -24.61 17.77
CA ALA A 5 -5.13 -24.41 16.98
C ALA A 5 -5.42 -24.02 15.51
N GLY A 6 -6.43 -24.64 14.87
CA GLY A 6 -6.82 -24.30 13.50
C GLY A 6 -7.41 -22.89 13.38
N TRP A 7 -8.25 -22.47 14.32
CA TRP A 7 -8.81 -21.12 14.34
C TRP A 7 -7.76 -20.05 14.67
N VAL A 8 -6.87 -20.32 15.63
CA VAL A 8 -5.75 -19.42 15.96
C VAL A 8 -4.86 -19.22 14.74
N LEU A 9 -4.50 -20.31 14.05
CA LEU A 9 -3.71 -20.22 12.83
C LEU A 9 -4.41 -19.40 11.75
N LEU A 10 -5.71 -19.60 11.53
CA LEU A 10 -6.49 -18.82 10.57
C LEU A 10 -6.51 -17.33 10.91
N VAL A 11 -6.73 -16.97 12.18
CA VAL A 11 -6.75 -15.57 12.64
C VAL A 11 -5.38 -14.94 12.44
N LEU A 12 -4.30 -15.61 12.86
CA LEU A 12 -2.94 -15.09 12.70
C LEU A 12 -2.56 -14.93 11.22
N THR A 13 -2.91 -15.90 10.38
CA THR A 13 -2.73 -15.79 8.92
C THR A 13 -3.52 -14.62 8.36
N GLY A 14 -4.77 -14.42 8.81
CA GLY A 14 -5.59 -13.29 8.39
C GLY A 14 -4.99 -11.94 8.78
N CYS A 15 -4.49 -11.79 10.02
CA CYS A 15 -3.80 -10.59 10.45
C CYS A 15 -2.54 -10.32 9.62
N ALA A 16 -1.74 -11.35 9.32
CA ALA A 16 -0.53 -11.22 8.49
C ALA A 16 -0.87 -10.80 7.04
N VAL A 17 -1.90 -11.40 6.45
CA VAL A 17 -2.40 -11.02 5.11
C VAL A 17 -2.93 -9.58 5.12
N LEU A 18 -3.69 -9.17 6.14
CA LEU A 18 -4.19 -7.81 6.26
C LEU A 18 -3.04 -6.80 6.40
N GLY A 19 -2.01 -7.10 7.20
CA GLY A 19 -0.81 -6.27 7.32
C GLY A 19 -0.07 -6.12 5.98
N LEU A 20 0.04 -7.22 5.24
CA LEU A 20 0.62 -7.23 3.88
C LEU A 20 -0.20 -6.33 2.93
N LEU A 21 -1.52 -6.52 2.88
CA LEU A 21 -2.40 -5.73 2.01
C LEU A 21 -2.45 -4.24 2.39
N TYR A 22 -2.42 -3.94 3.68
CA TYR A 22 -2.31 -2.58 4.20
C TYR A 22 -0.98 -1.95 3.78
N GLY A 23 0.13 -2.69 3.86
CA GLY A 23 1.42 -2.15 3.43
C GLY A 23 1.50 -1.86 1.92
N MET A 24 0.70 -2.56 1.11
CA MET A 24 0.55 -2.34 -0.34
C MET A 24 -0.51 -1.29 -0.70
N SER A 25 -1.22 -0.74 0.28
CA SER A 25 -2.28 0.25 0.02
C SER A 25 -1.78 1.68 -0.12
N PHE A 26 -0.48 1.90 0.07
CA PHE A 26 0.18 3.18 -0.07
C PHE A 26 1.04 3.20 -1.35
N PRO A 27 1.16 4.37 -2.01
CA PRO A 27 2.10 4.55 -3.10
C PRO A 27 3.54 4.49 -2.58
N GLY A 28 4.44 3.99 -3.43
CA GLY A 28 5.88 3.98 -3.16
C GLY A 28 6.42 2.70 -2.55
N GLU A 29 7.50 2.84 -1.78
CA GLU A 29 8.15 1.71 -1.11
C GLU A 29 7.21 0.96 -0.14
N PRO A 30 7.33 -0.38 -0.05
CA PRO A 30 6.52 -1.16 0.87
C PRO A 30 6.76 -0.73 2.32
N SER A 31 5.70 -0.35 3.03
CA SER A 31 5.83 0.03 4.45
C SER A 31 6.33 -1.11 5.35
N ASP A 32 6.81 -0.79 6.55
CA ASP A 32 7.18 -1.79 7.58
C ASP A 32 6.10 -2.85 7.81
N ALA A 33 4.82 -2.47 7.72
CA ALA A 33 3.69 -3.38 7.86
C ALA A 33 3.66 -4.48 6.78
N PHE A 34 4.10 -4.16 5.55
CA PHE A 34 4.28 -5.14 4.48
C PHE A 34 5.34 -6.18 4.87
N TYR A 35 6.52 -5.71 5.27
CA TYR A 35 7.63 -6.60 5.63
C TYR A 35 7.30 -7.48 6.85
N ILE A 36 6.68 -6.91 7.88
CA ILE A 36 6.23 -7.64 9.06
C ILE A 36 5.21 -8.70 8.68
N GLY A 37 4.22 -8.34 7.85
CA GLY A 37 3.20 -9.28 7.35
C GLY A 37 3.81 -10.42 6.54
N ALA A 38 4.67 -10.11 5.58
CA ALA A 38 5.36 -11.09 4.74
C ALA A 38 6.26 -12.02 5.55
N LEU A 39 7.06 -11.49 6.48
CA LEU A 39 7.91 -12.27 7.38
C LEU A 39 7.08 -13.18 8.30
N ALA A 40 5.94 -12.70 8.82
CA ALA A 40 5.07 -13.49 9.68
C ALA A 40 4.41 -14.68 8.93
N LEU A 41 4.19 -14.59 7.63
CA LEU A 41 3.63 -15.69 6.83
C LEU A 41 4.56 -16.90 6.76
N VAL A 42 5.89 -16.72 6.83
CA VAL A 42 6.88 -17.80 6.77
C VAL A 42 6.73 -18.80 7.94
N PRO A 43 6.84 -18.39 9.22
CA PRO A 43 6.65 -19.31 10.34
C PRO A 43 5.22 -19.85 10.41
N LEU A 44 4.19 -19.07 10.03
CA LEU A 44 2.81 -19.55 9.98
C LEU A 44 2.64 -20.69 8.96
N PHE A 45 3.32 -20.62 7.81
CA PHE A 45 3.35 -21.70 6.84
C PHE A 45 4.03 -22.96 7.39
N ILE A 46 5.16 -22.82 8.10
CA ILE A 46 5.84 -23.95 8.74
C ILE A 46 4.94 -24.63 9.78
N ILE A 47 4.27 -23.82 10.62
CA ILE A 47 3.31 -24.32 11.62
C ILE A 47 2.14 -25.03 10.91
N TRP A 48 1.61 -24.44 9.83
CA TRP A 48 0.55 -25.05 9.04
C TRP A 48 0.96 -26.42 8.49
N CYS A 49 2.18 -26.57 7.94
CA CYS A 49 2.70 -27.85 7.45
C CYS A 49 2.82 -28.90 8.56
N GLY A 50 3.30 -28.50 9.75
CA GLY A 50 3.42 -29.39 10.91
C GLY A 50 2.06 -29.89 11.40
N VAL A 51 1.09 -28.98 11.55
CA VAL A 51 -0.30 -29.34 11.88
C VAL A 51 -0.94 -30.16 10.74
N GLY A 52 -0.60 -29.83 9.50
CA GLY A 52 -0.77 -30.59 8.24
C GLY A 52 -0.61 -32.08 8.41
N ILE A 53 0.63 -32.43 8.68
CA ILE A 53 1.10 -33.80 8.77
C ILE A 53 0.46 -34.50 9.98
N ALA A 54 0.37 -33.83 11.13
CA ALA A 54 -0.19 -34.40 12.35
C ALA A 54 -1.69 -34.75 12.25
N LEU A 55 -2.44 -34.01 11.43
CA LEU A 55 -3.91 -34.15 11.33
C LEU A 55 -4.39 -34.96 10.12
N ARG A 56 -3.50 -35.32 9.19
CA ARG A 56 -3.83 -35.96 7.90
C ARG A 56 -4.73 -37.20 8.03
N GLY A 57 -4.61 -37.96 9.12
CA GLY A 57 -5.40 -39.17 9.38
C GLY A 57 -6.49 -39.06 10.46
N ARG A 58 -6.60 -37.94 11.19
CA ARG A 58 -7.46 -37.83 12.39
C ARG A 58 -8.49 -36.70 12.33
N ALA A 59 -8.41 -35.81 11.35
CA ALA A 59 -9.31 -34.65 11.25
C ALA A 59 -10.65 -34.97 10.57
N GLY A 60 -11.75 -34.52 11.20
CA GLY A 60 -13.08 -34.51 10.61
C GLY A 60 -13.24 -33.45 9.50
N ARG A 61 -14.34 -33.52 8.74
CA ARG A 61 -14.59 -32.65 7.56
C ARG A 61 -14.49 -31.14 7.87
N ARG A 62 -15.03 -30.69 9.01
CA ARG A 62 -14.96 -29.28 9.43
C ARG A 62 -13.53 -28.83 9.77
N ASP A 63 -12.77 -29.69 10.43
CA ASP A 63 -11.40 -29.35 10.83
C ASP A 63 -10.48 -29.27 9.59
N ARG A 64 -10.71 -30.13 8.58
CA ARG A 64 -10.06 -30.01 7.26
C ARG A 64 -10.43 -28.72 6.53
N ALA A 65 -11.67 -28.26 6.63
CA ALA A 65 -12.10 -27.02 5.97
C ALA A 65 -11.40 -25.79 6.58
N VAL A 66 -11.37 -25.67 7.91
CA VAL A 66 -10.65 -24.57 8.60
C VAL A 66 -9.16 -24.61 8.26
N MET A 67 -8.60 -25.82 8.19
CA MET A 67 -7.19 -26.01 7.85
C MET A 67 -6.86 -25.58 6.42
N LEU A 68 -7.74 -25.82 5.45
CA LEU A 68 -7.56 -25.35 4.07
C LEU A 68 -7.86 -23.84 3.91
N ALA A 69 -8.56 -23.23 4.86
CA ALA A 69 -8.88 -21.80 4.78
C ALA A 69 -7.63 -20.91 4.89
N SER A 70 -6.64 -21.27 5.72
CA SER A 70 -5.39 -20.50 5.85
C SER A 70 -4.61 -20.37 4.53
N PRO A 71 -4.23 -21.45 3.82
CA PRO A 71 -3.53 -21.32 2.54
C PRO A 71 -4.40 -20.66 1.46
N ALA A 72 -5.71 -20.93 1.45
CA ALA A 72 -6.62 -20.23 0.52
C ALA A 72 -6.61 -18.71 0.77
N LEU A 73 -6.61 -18.28 2.03
CA LEU A 73 -6.54 -16.87 2.42
C LEU A 73 -5.22 -16.23 1.99
N VAL A 74 -4.10 -16.93 2.14
CA VAL A 74 -2.78 -16.46 1.66
C VAL A 74 -2.77 -16.31 0.15
N ILE A 75 -3.29 -17.30 -0.60
CA ILE A 75 -3.36 -17.23 -2.07
C ILE A 75 -4.21 -16.05 -2.52
N VAL A 76 -5.39 -15.86 -1.91
CA VAL A 76 -6.25 -14.70 -2.19
C VAL A 76 -5.55 -13.39 -1.84
N GLY A 77 -4.88 -13.33 -0.69
CA GLY A 77 -4.10 -12.17 -0.25
C GLY A 77 -2.99 -11.80 -1.22
N ILE A 78 -2.18 -12.76 -1.66
CA ILE A 78 -1.14 -12.56 -2.67
C ILE A 78 -1.77 -12.12 -3.99
N GLY A 79 -2.85 -12.79 -4.42
CA GLY A 79 -3.58 -12.41 -5.62
C GLY A 79 -4.02 -10.94 -5.59
N LEU A 80 -4.58 -10.48 -4.47
CA LEU A 80 -4.94 -9.08 -4.26
C LEU A 80 -3.72 -8.15 -4.22
N ALA A 81 -2.62 -8.55 -3.59
CA ALA A 81 -1.39 -7.78 -3.51
C ALA A 81 -0.74 -7.56 -4.90
N CYS A 82 -0.92 -8.50 -5.82
CA CYS A 82 -0.49 -8.37 -7.22
C CYS A 82 -1.42 -7.46 -8.05
N THR A 83 -2.47 -6.89 -7.46
CA THR A 83 -3.39 -5.96 -8.13
C THR A 83 -3.32 -4.56 -7.52
N ASN A 84 -3.98 -3.60 -8.16
CA ASN A 84 -4.17 -2.26 -7.59
C ASN A 84 -5.34 -2.16 -6.60
N VAL A 85 -6.01 -3.28 -6.27
CA VAL A 85 -7.19 -3.27 -5.40
C VAL A 85 -6.92 -2.69 -4.01
N PRO A 86 -5.81 -3.05 -3.30
CA PRO A 86 -5.55 -2.50 -1.97
C PRO A 86 -5.42 -0.98 -1.99
N LEU A 87 -4.65 -0.46 -2.95
CA LEU A 87 -4.46 0.97 -3.17
C LEU A 87 -5.78 1.68 -3.52
N GLN A 88 -6.58 1.11 -4.43
CA GLN A 88 -7.88 1.67 -4.83
C GLN A 88 -8.89 1.69 -3.67
N LEU A 89 -8.91 0.64 -2.84
CA LEU A 89 -9.80 0.58 -1.68
C LEU A 89 -9.41 1.62 -0.63
N HIS A 90 -8.12 1.73 -0.33
CA HIS A 90 -7.61 2.75 0.58
C HIS A 90 -7.92 4.16 0.06
N TRP A 91 -7.65 4.41 -1.23
CA TRP A 91 -7.94 5.69 -1.87
C TRP A 91 -9.41 6.10 -1.70
N ARG A 92 -10.38 5.19 -1.92
CA ARG A 92 -11.80 5.51 -1.76
C ARG A 92 -12.17 6.00 -0.37
N VAL A 93 -11.47 5.53 0.66
CA VAL A 93 -11.69 5.95 2.05
C VAL A 93 -10.92 7.24 2.34
N ALA A 94 -9.72 7.38 1.78
CA ALA A 94 -8.81 8.49 2.02
C ALA A 94 -9.16 9.76 1.21
N GLN A 95 -9.84 9.64 0.07
CA GLN A 95 -10.03 10.71 -0.91
C GLN A 95 -10.55 12.02 -0.29
N SER A 96 -11.57 11.93 0.57
CA SER A 96 -12.14 13.13 1.21
C SER A 96 -11.15 13.90 2.10
N ALA A 97 -10.20 13.20 2.73
CA ALA A 97 -9.17 13.84 3.55
C ALA A 97 -8.13 14.53 2.66
N PHE A 98 -7.72 13.88 1.57
CA PHE A 98 -6.82 14.50 0.58
C PHE A 98 -7.45 15.72 -0.10
N GLU A 99 -8.75 15.70 -0.40
CA GLU A 99 -9.46 16.85 -0.96
C GLU A 99 -9.59 18.01 0.05
N ALA A 100 -9.78 17.72 1.33
CA ALA A 100 -9.79 18.73 2.38
C ALA A 100 -8.42 19.41 2.52
N ASP A 101 -7.35 18.62 2.54
CA ASP A 101 -5.99 19.15 2.66
C ASP A 101 -5.52 19.87 1.39
N LEU A 102 -6.00 19.43 0.21
CA LEU A 102 -5.83 20.19 -1.03
C LEU A 102 -6.46 21.58 -0.93
N THR A 103 -7.69 21.66 -0.40
CA THR A 103 -8.38 22.95 -0.21
C THR A 103 -7.64 23.84 0.79
N ALA A 104 -7.11 23.26 1.87
CA ALA A 104 -6.31 23.99 2.85
C ALA A 104 -5.02 24.54 2.22
N PHE A 105 -4.29 23.71 1.46
CA PHE A 105 -3.09 24.12 0.73
C PHE A 105 -3.37 25.23 -0.29
N GLU A 106 -4.47 25.14 -1.04
CA GLU A 106 -4.86 26.18 -2.00
C GLU A 106 -5.22 27.52 -1.32
N SER A 107 -5.63 27.48 -0.05
CA SER A 107 -5.90 28.70 0.73
C SER A 107 -4.64 29.29 1.38
N ASP A 108 -3.68 28.44 1.76
CA ASP A 108 -2.42 28.81 2.40
C ASP A 108 -1.35 27.77 2.07
N GLU A 109 -0.43 28.13 1.17
CA GLU A 109 0.64 27.22 0.73
C GLU A 109 1.58 26.83 1.87
N THR A 110 1.68 27.63 2.94
CA THR A 110 2.54 27.31 4.09
C THR A 110 2.09 26.06 4.85
N PHE A 111 0.82 25.67 4.71
CA PHE A 111 0.28 24.40 5.20
C PHE A 111 1.06 23.21 4.64
N GLY A 112 1.47 23.28 3.37
CA GLY A 112 2.11 22.18 2.66
C GLY A 112 3.48 21.80 3.21
N HIS A 113 4.17 22.70 3.91
CA HIS A 113 5.54 22.47 4.39
C HIS A 113 5.62 21.86 5.80
N GLN A 114 4.48 21.44 6.37
CA GLN A 114 4.44 20.82 7.69
C GLN A 114 4.12 19.33 7.56
N PRO A 115 5.03 18.43 8.00
CA PRO A 115 4.78 17.01 7.98
C PRO A 115 3.55 16.63 8.82
N HIS A 116 2.64 15.87 8.22
CA HIS A 116 1.43 15.38 8.88
C HIS A 116 0.98 14.04 8.29
N ARG A 117 -0.13 13.51 8.79
CA ARG A 117 -0.70 12.24 8.31
C ARG A 117 -2.10 12.44 7.75
N ILE A 118 -2.31 11.98 6.53
CA ILE A 118 -3.60 11.97 5.84
C ILE A 118 -4.05 10.51 5.70
N ALA A 119 -5.14 10.14 6.37
CA ALA A 119 -5.71 8.78 6.31
C ALA A 119 -4.71 7.63 6.58
N GLY A 120 -3.68 7.88 7.40
CA GLY A 120 -2.63 6.91 7.73
C GLY A 120 -1.41 6.95 6.82
N TYR A 121 -1.44 7.72 5.74
CA TYR A 121 -0.29 8.05 4.91
C TYR A 121 0.46 9.26 5.50
N THR A 122 1.79 9.17 5.61
CA THR A 122 2.61 10.32 6.02
C THR A 122 2.88 11.19 4.81
N VAL A 123 2.52 12.47 4.90
CA VAL A 123 2.87 13.50 3.94
C VAL A 123 3.89 14.42 4.58
N GLU A 124 5.01 14.63 3.91
CA GLU A 124 6.10 15.46 4.40
C GLU A 124 6.11 16.83 3.73
N ASP A 125 5.69 16.90 2.47
CA ASP A 125 5.54 18.15 1.73
C ASP A 125 4.38 18.07 0.74
N ILE A 126 3.59 19.14 0.69
CA ILE A 126 2.63 19.42 -0.38
C ILE A 126 3.17 20.59 -1.21
N SER A 127 3.37 20.36 -2.50
CA SER A 127 3.92 21.39 -3.38
C SER A 127 3.24 21.43 -4.74
N ARG A 128 3.12 22.64 -5.28
CA ARG A 128 2.62 22.88 -6.63
C ARG A 128 3.76 22.73 -7.63
N ARG A 129 3.53 21.91 -8.66
CA ARG A 129 4.42 21.79 -9.81
C ARG A 129 4.06 22.76 -10.93
N THR A 130 5.06 23.06 -11.75
CA THR A 130 4.95 23.98 -12.89
C THR A 130 4.07 23.45 -14.03
N ASP A 131 3.79 22.14 -14.06
CA ASP A 131 2.98 21.45 -15.07
C ASP A 131 1.52 21.18 -14.60
N ASN A 132 0.97 22.04 -13.74
CA ASN A 132 -0.41 21.97 -13.23
C ASN A 132 -0.72 20.74 -12.35
N PHE A 133 0.29 20.24 -11.64
CA PHE A 133 0.10 19.19 -10.64
C PHE A 133 0.33 19.74 -9.22
N ILE A 134 -0.30 19.11 -8.24
CA ILE A 134 -0.06 19.34 -6.82
C ILE A 134 0.29 17.98 -6.22
N ASP A 135 1.49 17.88 -5.68
CA ASP A 135 2.04 16.63 -5.16
C ASP A 135 1.95 16.60 -3.64
N PHE A 136 1.46 15.48 -3.11
CA PHE A 136 1.44 15.12 -1.69
C PHE A 136 2.50 14.06 -1.50
N SER A 137 3.70 14.51 -1.15
CA SER A 137 4.90 13.68 -1.18
C SER A 137 5.31 13.22 0.21
N ARG A 138 5.79 11.98 0.28
CA ARG A 138 6.70 11.52 1.33
C ARG A 138 8.10 11.55 0.73
N ARG A 139 9.06 12.19 1.38
CA ARG A 139 10.43 12.24 0.88
C ARG A 139 11.06 10.88 1.11
N ASP A 140 11.30 10.15 0.04
CA ASP A 140 12.16 8.98 0.10
C ASP A 140 13.60 9.43 -0.17
N ASP A 141 14.54 8.82 0.54
CA ASP A 141 15.93 9.26 0.65
C ASP A 141 16.77 9.08 -0.64
N MET A 142 16.15 8.60 -1.73
CA MET A 142 16.73 8.48 -3.06
C MET A 142 16.19 9.51 -4.06
N ASN A 143 16.42 10.81 -3.78
CA ASN A 143 16.13 11.93 -4.69
C ASN A 143 14.80 11.78 -5.47
N GLY A 144 13.72 11.32 -4.84
CA GLY A 144 12.46 10.99 -5.52
C GLY A 144 11.26 11.45 -4.70
N SER A 145 10.07 11.29 -5.26
CA SER A 145 8.82 11.52 -4.53
C SER A 145 7.87 10.35 -4.74
N ASP A 146 7.52 9.72 -3.62
CA ASP A 146 6.42 8.76 -3.54
C ASP A 146 5.22 9.48 -2.95
N GLY A 147 4.04 9.24 -3.51
CA GLY A 147 2.87 9.94 -3.01
C GLY A 147 1.66 9.94 -3.90
N PHE A 148 0.81 10.93 -3.62
CA PHE A 148 -0.40 11.19 -4.36
C PHE A 148 -0.26 12.51 -5.09
N THR A 149 -0.70 12.54 -6.34
CA THR A 149 -0.66 13.73 -7.18
C THR A 149 -2.06 14.07 -7.63
N TYR A 150 -2.44 15.33 -7.44
CA TYR A 150 -3.62 15.94 -8.04
C TYR A 150 -3.24 16.62 -9.36
N SER A 151 -3.98 16.32 -10.41
CA SER A 151 -3.87 16.94 -11.74
C SER A 151 -5.03 17.90 -11.94
N VAL A 152 -4.73 19.18 -12.14
CA VAL A 152 -5.76 20.22 -12.33
C VAL A 152 -6.58 19.96 -13.60
N ASP A 153 -5.96 19.45 -14.67
CA ASP A 153 -6.60 19.16 -15.96
C ASP A 153 -7.01 17.69 -16.13
N GLY A 154 -6.66 16.82 -15.18
CA GLY A 154 -6.94 15.38 -15.20
C GLY A 154 -5.98 14.56 -16.09
N SER A 155 -4.96 15.21 -16.65
CA SER A 155 -3.89 14.55 -17.39
C SER A 155 -3.05 13.66 -16.45
N ALA A 156 -2.52 12.57 -17.00
CA ALA A 156 -1.65 11.70 -16.22
C ALA A 156 -0.27 12.37 -16.08
N PRO A 157 0.35 12.35 -14.88
CA PRO A 157 1.73 12.80 -14.71
C PRO A 157 2.68 12.06 -15.65
N GLN A 158 3.61 12.78 -16.25
CA GLN A 158 4.62 12.21 -17.17
C GLN A 158 6.03 12.39 -16.62
N THR A 159 6.94 11.54 -17.10
CA THR A 159 8.39 11.73 -16.92
C THR A 159 8.81 13.02 -17.61
N VAL A 160 9.60 13.84 -16.90
CA VAL A 160 10.13 15.10 -17.42
C VAL A 160 11.65 15.03 -17.41
N HIS A 161 12.26 15.28 -18.56
CA HIS A 161 13.71 15.37 -18.69
C HIS A 161 14.16 16.83 -18.53
N HIS A 162 14.95 17.15 -17.51
CA HIS A 162 15.56 18.48 -17.37
C HIS A 162 17.07 18.43 -17.63
N VAL A 163 17.61 19.56 -18.08
CA VAL A 163 19.04 19.70 -18.43
C VAL A 163 19.98 19.35 -17.26
N ALA A 164 19.54 19.57 -16.01
CA ALA A 164 20.34 19.34 -14.81
C ALA A 164 20.06 17.99 -14.10
N SER A 165 18.89 17.38 -14.34
CA SER A 165 18.48 16.08 -13.78
C SER A 165 17.18 15.64 -14.44
N ASP A 166 16.95 14.34 -14.63
CA ASP A 166 15.62 13.87 -15.03
C ASP A 166 14.75 13.71 -13.79
N TYR A 167 13.45 13.95 -13.95
CA TYR A 167 12.43 13.52 -13.01
C TYR A 167 11.64 12.39 -13.67
N VAL A 168 11.93 11.17 -13.26
CA VAL A 168 11.41 9.96 -13.91
C VAL A 168 10.25 9.40 -13.12
N MET A 169 9.09 9.26 -13.77
CA MET A 169 7.96 8.54 -13.21
C MET A 169 8.19 7.04 -13.36
N ALA A 170 8.57 6.38 -12.26
CA ALA A 170 8.73 4.93 -12.19
C ALA A 170 7.38 4.21 -12.23
N SER A 171 6.36 4.77 -11.58
CA SER A 171 5.00 4.24 -11.67
C SER A 171 3.94 5.34 -11.54
N VAL A 172 2.86 5.21 -12.31
CA VAL A 172 1.69 6.09 -12.26
C VAL A 172 0.44 5.23 -12.27
N LYS A 173 -0.39 5.35 -11.23
CA LYS A 173 -1.65 4.62 -11.09
C LYS A 173 -2.79 5.61 -10.93
N ARG A 174 -3.72 5.60 -11.89
CA ARG A 174 -4.91 6.45 -11.84
C ARG A 174 -5.85 5.98 -10.72
N LEU A 175 -6.21 6.89 -9.83
CA LEU A 175 -7.11 6.65 -8.69
C LEU A 175 -8.49 7.29 -8.92
N GLY A 176 -8.53 8.38 -9.69
CA GLY A 176 -9.75 9.07 -10.08
C GLY A 176 -9.57 9.91 -11.35
N PRO A 177 -10.52 10.83 -11.62
CA PRO A 177 -10.40 11.75 -12.74
C PRO A 177 -9.15 12.63 -12.66
N HIS A 178 -8.86 13.14 -11.46
CA HIS A 178 -7.75 14.06 -11.19
C HIS A 178 -6.63 13.47 -10.33
N TRP A 179 -6.87 12.34 -9.68
CA TRP A 179 -5.95 11.80 -8.67
C TRP A 179 -5.15 10.60 -9.17
N PHE A 180 -3.86 10.61 -8.84
CA PHE A 180 -2.91 9.58 -9.19
C PHE A 180 -2.07 9.20 -7.98
N ALA A 181 -1.74 7.92 -7.86
CA ALA A 181 -0.64 7.45 -7.03
C ALA A 181 0.61 7.40 -7.91
N VAL A 182 1.69 7.99 -7.43
CA VAL A 182 2.95 8.11 -8.17
C VAL A 182 4.12 7.60 -7.35
N GLN A 183 5.11 7.10 -8.07
CA GLN A 183 6.46 6.86 -7.57
C GLN A 183 7.41 7.43 -8.61
N SER A 184 8.34 8.25 -8.14
CA SER A 184 9.27 8.99 -8.98
C SER A 184 10.67 9.02 -8.38
N TYR A 185 11.67 9.17 -9.23
CA TYR A 185 13.07 9.33 -8.81
C TYR A 185 13.77 10.34 -9.73
N HIS A 186 14.75 11.05 -9.18
CA HIS A 186 15.64 11.90 -9.94
C HIS A 186 16.89 11.14 -10.35
N THR A 187 17.33 11.35 -11.59
CA THR A 187 18.67 10.95 -12.02
C THR A 187 19.62 12.13 -11.86
N MET A 188 20.78 11.90 -11.24
CA MET A 188 21.90 12.83 -11.35
C MET A 188 22.66 12.51 -12.65
N ASN A 189 22.86 13.50 -13.50
CA ASN A 189 23.78 13.39 -14.64
C ASN A 189 25.23 13.51 -14.17
#